data_AF-A0A359EFM9-F1
#
_entry.id   AF-A0A359EFM9-F1
#
_cell.length_a   1.000
_cell.length_b   1.000
_cell.length_c   1.000
_cell.angle_alpha   90.00
_cell.angle_beta   90.00
_cell.angle_gamma   90.00
#
_symmetry.space_group_name_H-M   'P 1'
#
loop_
_entity.id
_entity.type
_entity.pdbx_description
1 polymer ?
#
loop_
_entity_poly.entity_id
_entity_poly.type
_entity_poly.pdbx_seq_one_letter_code
_entity_poly.pdbx_strand_id
1 'polypeptide(L)'
;MVLASFSLKEGYWDEFELRNDDVEFIYNHLLEVETPLTPQELIAVLVEERIQQEIRIIEQQRLDGGEVYFPKEKYDVEKQLVFPALGWRQGKVVSKRAGWNPDYGDFEVIKVHFEDGDEKEFAAGFENHSLNEPPDVEGSDLPTAEAILVSHGNLLVQRLEDGLFANPDFVRIAFKWFPRALLLDINTGHLNLAEAVLDMSGGGPLPTTDLLKQLDLAVDENPKLVEFSLDLALQEDPRFDEVGPAGEILWYLKRLEPEGVQTSPLTLIYKEIDYDRDKLIPEMLELERVLDDELSHLKPVSGIGKEATITLLYPHWRAGTLPLTPRVRPFFPTAYETPRIRFILVDGDTGEKFPGWVARQEGYVFGLEDWYRERELMPGSIVRIQPGKKPGEVIVKVDAQRSRRDWVRTVLVGTDGGIVFATLKQIVAAAYDERLGIAIPDMEMLDKIWERRKINQPPFERTVVDMARELTKLNTQGHVHASELYAAVNLVRRCPPGPIMALLATRPWFTHVGDLHFRFSDSEK
;
A
#
# COMPACT_ATOMS: atom_id res chain seq x y z
N MET A 1 35.68 -7.09 -31.57
CA MET A 1 35.26 -5.77 -31.07
C MET A 1 35.64 -5.72 -29.60
N VAL A 2 36.61 -4.89 -29.24
CA VAL A 2 36.90 -4.60 -27.83
C VAL A 2 36.15 -3.31 -27.56
N LEU A 3 35.02 -3.43 -26.86
CA LEU A 3 34.22 -2.29 -26.41
C LEU A 3 35.10 -1.44 -25.47
N ALA A 4 35.08 -0.12 -25.65
CA ALA A 4 35.62 0.79 -24.66
C ALA A 4 35.03 0.42 -23.29
N SER A 5 35.86 0.31 -22.27
CA SER A 5 35.41 -0.07 -20.93
C SER A 5 34.69 1.12 -20.29
N PHE A 6 33.40 1.27 -20.56
CA PHE A 6 32.52 2.17 -19.81
C PHE A 6 32.46 1.75 -18.34
N SER A 7 32.34 2.70 -17.40
CA SER A 7 32.13 2.38 -15.98
C SER A 7 30.70 1.88 -15.73
N LEU A 8 29.74 2.42 -16.50
CA LEU A 8 28.33 2.05 -16.53
C LEU A 8 28.07 0.81 -17.43
N LYS A 9 28.66 -0.34 -17.10
CA LYS A 9 28.48 -1.61 -17.84
C LYS A 9 27.10 -2.24 -17.60
N GLU A 10 26.79 -3.28 -18.39
CA GLU A 10 25.72 -4.24 -18.06
C GLU A 10 25.86 -4.72 -16.61
N GLY A 11 24.80 -4.52 -15.81
CA GLY A 11 24.75 -4.89 -14.38
C GLY A 11 25.03 -3.76 -13.39
N TYR A 12 25.55 -2.61 -13.82
CA TYR A 12 25.84 -1.49 -12.90
C TYR A 12 24.58 -1.03 -12.12
N TRP A 13 23.46 -0.90 -12.83
CA TRP A 13 22.20 -0.43 -12.23
C TRP A 13 21.56 -1.47 -11.31
N ASP A 14 21.85 -2.76 -11.50
CA ASP A 14 21.40 -3.83 -10.60
C ASP A 14 22.14 -3.76 -9.25
N GLU A 15 23.38 -3.27 -9.24
CA GLU A 15 24.20 -3.06 -8.04
C GLU A 15 24.26 -1.59 -7.60
N PHE A 16 23.37 -0.74 -8.12
CA PHE A 16 23.29 0.67 -7.74
C PHE A 16 23.30 0.86 -6.22
N GLU A 17 24.23 1.67 -5.72
CA GLU A 17 24.25 2.17 -4.34
C GLU A 17 24.28 3.70 -4.39
N LEU A 18 23.58 4.33 -3.43
CA LEU A 18 23.57 5.78 -3.26
C LEU A 18 24.88 6.20 -2.58
N ARG A 19 25.66 7.06 -3.23
CA ARG A 19 26.94 7.59 -2.76
C ARG A 19 26.74 8.99 -2.16
N ASN A 20 27.70 9.45 -1.37
CA ASN A 20 27.65 10.79 -0.77
C ASN A 20 27.56 11.90 -1.83
N ASP A 21 28.26 11.76 -2.96
CA ASP A 21 28.22 12.73 -4.05
C ASP A 21 26.81 12.83 -4.68
N ASP A 22 26.07 11.71 -4.74
CA ASP A 22 24.68 11.70 -5.22
C ASP A 22 23.76 12.42 -4.24
N VAL A 23 23.99 12.23 -2.94
CA VAL A 23 23.24 12.89 -1.86
C VAL A 23 23.46 14.40 -1.90
N GLU A 24 24.70 14.84 -2.06
CA GLU A 24 25.06 16.25 -2.21
C GLU A 24 24.43 16.85 -3.48
N PHE A 25 24.48 16.11 -4.59
CA PHE A 25 23.81 16.52 -5.83
C PHE A 25 22.30 16.68 -5.65
N ILE A 26 21.62 15.71 -5.05
CA ILE A 26 20.17 15.79 -4.78
C ILE A 26 19.85 16.98 -3.86
N TYR A 27 20.66 17.19 -2.84
CA TYR A 27 20.51 18.32 -1.91
C TYR A 27 20.58 19.66 -2.66
N ASN A 28 21.62 19.83 -3.49
CA ASN A 28 21.80 21.04 -4.31
C ASN A 28 20.70 21.20 -5.36
N HIS A 29 20.24 20.10 -5.97
CA HIS A 29 19.15 20.17 -6.93
C HIS A 29 17.84 20.64 -6.28
N LEU A 30 17.50 20.13 -5.09
CA LEU A 30 16.32 20.56 -4.36
C LEU A 30 16.43 22.01 -3.84
N LEU A 31 17.65 22.45 -3.50
CA LEU A 31 17.96 23.86 -3.22
C LEU A 31 17.69 24.76 -4.43
N GLU A 32 18.14 24.35 -5.62
CA GLU A 32 18.01 25.16 -6.84
C GLU A 32 16.58 25.26 -7.35
N VAL A 33 15.83 24.15 -7.28
CA VAL A 33 14.44 24.12 -7.77
C VAL A 33 13.47 24.67 -6.71
N GLU A 34 13.87 24.68 -5.44
CA GLU A 34 13.04 25.10 -4.29
C GLU A 34 11.68 24.40 -4.22
N THR A 35 11.58 23.17 -4.76
CA THR A 35 10.34 22.38 -4.70
C THR A 35 10.60 20.97 -4.21
N PRO A 36 9.76 20.44 -3.30
CA PRO A 36 9.78 19.03 -2.93
C PRO A 36 9.48 18.13 -4.12
N LEU A 37 10.28 17.08 -4.29
CA LEU A 37 10.19 16.15 -5.41
C LEU A 37 9.94 14.71 -4.94
N THR A 38 9.26 13.93 -5.76
CA THR A 38 9.03 12.51 -5.54
C THR A 38 10.29 11.67 -5.78
N PRO A 39 10.40 10.46 -5.20
CA PRO A 39 11.51 9.55 -5.49
C PRO A 39 11.69 9.27 -6.99
N GLN A 40 10.60 9.20 -7.75
CA GLN A 40 10.63 8.98 -9.19
C GLN A 40 11.22 10.17 -9.95
N GLU A 41 10.89 11.39 -9.53
CA GLU A 41 11.49 12.62 -10.09
C GLU A 41 12.96 12.72 -9.72
N LEU A 42 13.30 12.48 -8.45
CA LEU A 42 14.69 12.53 -7.98
C LEU A 42 15.59 11.50 -8.67
N ILE A 43 15.11 10.27 -8.84
CA ILE A 43 15.91 9.25 -9.52
C ILE A 43 16.09 9.56 -11.00
N ALA A 44 15.09 10.17 -11.65
CA ALA A 44 15.21 10.57 -13.04
C ALA A 44 16.34 11.59 -13.23
N VAL A 45 16.38 12.61 -12.36
CA VAL A 45 17.45 13.63 -12.38
C VAL A 45 18.80 13.01 -12.00
N LEU A 46 18.85 12.10 -11.03
CA LEU A 46 20.10 11.46 -10.62
C LEU A 46 20.70 10.55 -11.69
N VAL A 47 19.85 9.77 -12.38
CA VAL A 47 20.29 8.90 -13.49
C VAL A 47 20.87 9.75 -14.62
N GLU A 48 20.21 10.85 -14.96
CA GLU A 48 20.69 11.78 -15.97
C GLU A 48 22.04 12.39 -15.58
N GLU A 49 22.18 12.86 -14.33
CA GLU A 49 23.45 13.40 -13.84
C GLU A 49 24.58 12.37 -13.87
N ARG A 50 24.34 11.13 -13.46
CA ARG A 50 25.36 10.06 -13.54
C ARG A 50 25.83 9.79 -14.97
N ILE A 51 24.90 9.81 -15.94
CA ILE A 51 25.26 9.68 -17.36
C ILE A 51 26.09 10.88 -17.81
N GLN A 52 25.69 12.10 -17.45
CA GLN A 52 26.42 13.33 -17.80
C GLN A 52 27.81 13.39 -17.15
N GLN A 53 27.97 12.90 -15.92
CA GLN A 53 29.27 12.77 -15.27
C GLN A 53 30.18 11.80 -16.02
N GLU A 54 29.66 10.64 -16.42
CA GLU A 54 30.43 9.67 -17.22
C GLU A 54 30.86 10.27 -18.56
N ILE A 55 29.97 10.99 -19.25
CA ILE A 55 30.29 11.70 -20.50
C ILE A 55 31.41 12.72 -20.26
N ARG A 56 31.31 13.54 -19.20
CA ARG A 56 32.34 14.54 -18.84
C ARG A 56 33.69 13.90 -18.52
N ILE A 57 33.71 12.77 -17.83
CA ILE A 57 34.95 12.03 -17.53
C ILE A 57 35.60 11.56 -18.84
N ILE A 58 34.82 11.02 -19.77
CA ILE A 58 35.32 10.58 -21.09
C ILE A 58 35.85 11.77 -21.91
N GLU A 59 35.16 12.90 -21.89
CA GLU A 59 35.61 14.12 -22.56
C GLU A 59 36.87 14.72 -21.94
N GLN A 60 37.02 14.68 -20.62
CA GLN A 60 38.25 15.11 -19.95
C GLN A 60 39.43 14.19 -20.29
N GLN A 61 39.21 12.88 -20.30
CA GLN A 61 40.24 11.91 -20.74
C GLN A 61 40.64 12.12 -22.21
N ARG A 62 39.73 12.62 -23.06
CA ARG A 62 40.04 13.06 -24.43
C ARG A 62 40.93 14.31 -24.46
N LEU A 63 40.74 15.24 -23.52
CA LEU A 63 41.40 16.55 -23.51
C LEU A 63 42.76 16.56 -22.78
N ASP A 64 43.03 15.58 -21.92
CA ASP A 64 44.31 15.43 -21.22
C ASP A 64 45.42 14.87 -22.14
N GLY A 65 45.86 15.71 -23.08
CA GLY A 65 47.29 15.95 -23.34
C GLY A 65 48.06 15.07 -24.33
N GLY A 66 47.45 14.07 -24.97
CA GLY A 66 48.15 13.20 -25.95
C GLY A 66 47.60 13.30 -27.38
N GLU A 67 48.46 13.07 -28.38
CA GLU A 67 48.05 12.97 -29.77
C GLU A 67 47.26 11.66 -29.98
N VAL A 68 46.09 11.71 -30.61
CA VAL A 68 45.25 10.51 -30.82
C VAL A 68 45.97 9.58 -31.80
N TYR A 69 46.11 8.31 -31.42
CA TYR A 69 46.74 7.30 -32.28
C TYR A 69 45.83 6.92 -33.46
N PHE A 70 46.35 7.16 -34.67
CA PHE A 70 45.83 6.69 -35.94
C PHE A 70 46.90 5.88 -36.67
N PRO A 71 46.61 4.63 -37.11
CA PRO A 71 47.57 3.81 -37.84
C PRO A 71 48.17 4.47 -39.09
N LYS A 72 47.45 5.36 -39.79
CA LYS A 72 47.93 6.11 -40.97
C LYS A 72 49.05 7.09 -40.64
N GLU A 73 49.12 7.56 -39.41
CA GLU A 73 50.09 8.57 -39.00
C GLU A 73 51.42 7.94 -38.58
N LYS A 74 52.46 8.77 -38.52
CA LYS A 74 53.80 8.37 -38.10
C LYS A 74 54.16 9.07 -36.79
N TYR A 75 54.65 8.27 -35.85
CA TYR A 75 55.01 8.74 -34.52
C TYR A 75 56.51 8.58 -34.27
N ASP A 76 57.07 9.53 -33.53
CA ASP A 76 58.46 9.52 -33.10
C ASP A 76 58.59 8.92 -31.69
N VAL A 77 59.78 8.42 -31.39
CA VAL A 77 60.12 7.91 -30.06
C VAL A 77 59.99 9.06 -29.04
N GLU A 78 59.50 8.76 -27.85
CA GLU A 78 59.14 9.68 -26.76
C GLU A 78 57.80 10.44 -26.90
N LYS A 79 57.06 10.32 -28.01
CA LYS A 79 55.71 10.90 -28.12
C LYS A 79 54.72 10.20 -27.18
N GLN A 80 53.82 10.99 -26.58
CA GLN A 80 52.65 10.51 -25.83
C GLN A 80 51.45 10.40 -26.78
N LEU A 81 50.82 9.24 -26.78
CA LEU A 81 49.68 8.91 -27.61
C LEU A 81 48.50 8.42 -26.78
N VAL A 82 47.29 8.72 -27.24
CA VAL A 82 46.03 8.22 -26.66
C VAL A 82 45.42 7.19 -27.60
N PHE A 83 44.96 6.05 -27.07
CA PHE A 83 44.44 4.93 -27.86
C PHE A 83 42.91 4.76 -27.68
N PRO A 84 42.07 5.29 -28.59
CA PRO A 84 40.60 5.21 -28.45
C PRO A 84 40.08 3.78 -28.39
N ALA A 85 40.60 2.89 -29.23
CA ALA A 85 40.20 1.48 -29.30
C ALA A 85 40.61 0.64 -28.07
N LEU A 86 41.38 1.22 -27.15
CA LEU A 86 41.77 0.62 -25.87
C LEU A 86 41.16 1.36 -24.68
N GLY A 87 40.04 2.07 -24.88
CA GLY A 87 39.38 2.83 -23.82
C GLY A 87 40.16 4.08 -23.42
N TRP A 88 40.70 4.81 -24.39
CA TRP A 88 41.45 6.06 -24.19
C TRP A 88 42.71 5.91 -23.32
N ARG A 89 43.30 4.72 -23.24
CA ARG A 89 44.58 4.50 -22.54
C ARG A 89 45.68 5.38 -23.10
N GLN A 90 46.47 5.98 -22.21
CA GLN A 90 47.64 6.78 -22.55
C GLN A 90 48.91 5.91 -22.58
N GLY A 91 49.75 6.12 -23.58
CA GLY A 91 51.01 5.39 -23.70
C GLY A 91 52.10 6.20 -24.38
N LYS A 92 53.35 5.87 -24.08
CA LYS A 92 54.53 6.54 -24.63
C LYS A 92 55.26 5.64 -25.63
N VAL A 93 55.63 6.18 -26.78
CA VAL A 93 56.37 5.44 -27.82
C VAL A 93 57.81 5.23 -27.34
N VAL A 94 58.22 3.97 -27.17
CA VAL A 94 59.54 3.58 -26.64
C VAL A 94 60.51 3.17 -27.74
N SER A 95 60.00 2.62 -28.85
CA SER A 95 60.84 2.25 -30.00
C SER A 95 60.02 2.16 -31.28
N LYS A 96 60.73 2.19 -32.41
CA LYS A 96 60.16 2.17 -33.75
C LYS A 96 61.01 1.29 -34.67
N ARG A 97 60.37 0.42 -35.46
CA ARG A 97 61.04 -0.46 -36.44
C ARG A 97 60.27 -0.50 -37.76
N ALA A 98 60.93 -0.87 -38.85
CA ALA A 98 60.25 -1.15 -40.12
C ALA A 98 59.43 -2.44 -39.99
N GLY A 99 58.14 -2.36 -40.31
CA GLY A 99 57.26 -3.49 -40.49
C GLY A 99 57.47 -4.11 -41.86
N TRP A 100 57.35 -5.42 -41.96
CA TRP A 100 57.43 -6.13 -43.23
C TRP A 100 56.24 -7.07 -43.35
N ASN A 101 55.35 -6.80 -44.31
CA ASN A 101 54.27 -7.70 -44.67
C ASN A 101 54.12 -7.74 -46.20
N PRO A 102 54.33 -8.91 -46.85
CA PRO A 102 54.23 -9.07 -48.30
C PRO A 102 52.93 -8.57 -48.93
N ASP A 103 51.82 -8.60 -48.18
CA ASP A 103 50.49 -8.30 -48.68
C ASP A 103 50.09 -6.82 -48.51
N TYR A 104 50.80 -6.06 -47.66
CA TYR A 104 50.36 -4.73 -47.22
C TYR A 104 51.39 -3.59 -47.39
N GLY A 105 52.55 -3.86 -48.03
CA GLY A 105 53.55 -2.85 -48.35
C GLY A 105 54.37 -2.38 -47.14
N ASP A 106 55.01 -1.21 -47.28
CA ASP A 106 55.90 -0.64 -46.27
C ASP A 106 55.10 0.09 -45.19
N PHE A 107 55.28 -0.32 -43.93
CA PHE A 107 54.74 0.37 -42.75
C PHE A 107 55.74 0.31 -41.59
N GLU A 108 55.47 1.05 -40.52
CA GLU A 108 56.30 1.08 -39.32
C GLU A 108 55.57 0.38 -38.17
N VAL A 109 56.32 -0.23 -37.26
CA VAL A 109 55.79 -0.78 -36.01
C VAL A 109 56.37 0.03 -34.86
N ILE A 110 55.50 0.71 -34.12
CA ILE A 110 55.85 1.42 -32.89
C ILE A 110 55.58 0.52 -31.69
N LYS A 111 56.48 0.53 -30.72
CA LYS A 111 56.26 -0.10 -29.42
C LYS A 111 55.89 0.99 -28.42
N VAL A 112 54.79 0.78 -27.71
CA VAL A 112 54.20 1.75 -26.79
C VAL A 112 54.14 1.14 -25.39
N HIS A 113 54.64 1.89 -24.41
CA HIS A 113 54.57 1.57 -23.00
C HIS A 113 53.42 2.34 -22.34
N PHE A 114 52.49 1.63 -21.72
CA PHE A 114 51.36 2.19 -21.00
C PHE A 114 51.72 2.41 -19.53
N GLU A 115 50.98 3.31 -18.86
CA GLU A 115 51.21 3.63 -17.45
C GLU A 115 51.08 2.40 -16.51
N ASP A 116 50.27 1.41 -16.89
CA ASP A 116 50.07 0.17 -16.14
C ASP A 116 51.26 -0.82 -16.25
N GLY A 117 52.33 -0.45 -16.96
CA GLY A 117 53.51 -1.28 -17.21
C GLY A 117 53.40 -2.21 -18.42
N ASP A 118 52.25 -2.24 -19.10
CA ASP A 118 52.03 -3.01 -20.32
C ASP A 118 52.86 -2.43 -21.49
N GLU A 119 53.46 -3.30 -22.30
CA GLU A 119 54.02 -2.93 -23.60
C GLU A 119 53.25 -3.59 -24.73
N LYS A 120 52.83 -2.82 -25.73
CA LYS A 120 52.19 -3.33 -26.95
C LYS A 120 52.79 -2.71 -28.20
N GLU A 121 52.69 -3.45 -29.31
CA GLU A 121 53.15 -3.00 -30.62
C GLU A 121 51.95 -2.58 -31.49
N PHE A 122 52.10 -1.45 -32.19
CA PHE A 122 51.07 -0.86 -33.03
C PHE A 122 51.66 -0.47 -34.39
N ALA A 123 50.84 -0.51 -35.45
CA ALA A 123 51.26 -0.10 -36.79
C ALA A 123 51.29 1.44 -36.93
N ALA A 124 52.19 2.00 -37.72
CA ALA A 124 52.28 3.42 -38.02
C ALA A 124 52.60 3.61 -39.51
N GLY A 125 52.07 4.64 -40.14
CA GLY A 125 52.16 4.84 -41.60
C GLY A 125 51.33 3.85 -42.43
N PHE A 126 50.29 3.25 -41.85
CA PHE A 126 49.42 2.26 -42.48
C PHE A 126 48.09 2.89 -42.91
N GLU A 127 47.98 3.23 -44.20
CA GLU A 127 46.86 4.01 -44.76
C GLU A 127 45.50 3.29 -44.67
N ASN A 128 45.47 1.97 -44.87
CA ASN A 128 44.23 1.21 -44.97
C ASN A 128 43.92 0.40 -43.69
N HIS A 129 43.61 1.08 -42.58
CA HIS A 129 43.20 0.44 -41.33
C HIS A 129 41.79 0.87 -40.88
N SER A 130 41.03 -0.06 -40.31
CA SER A 130 39.74 0.20 -39.66
C SER A 130 39.79 1.13 -38.45
N LEU A 131 40.98 1.54 -38.00
CA LEU A 131 41.18 2.44 -36.86
C LEU A 131 41.61 3.84 -37.31
N ASN A 132 41.75 4.07 -38.62
CA ASN A 132 42.00 5.40 -39.21
C ASN A 132 40.75 6.28 -39.27
N GLU A 133 39.59 5.64 -39.09
CA GLU A 133 38.26 6.22 -38.89
C GLU A 133 37.83 5.77 -37.49
N PRO A 134 38.15 6.54 -36.43
CA PRO A 134 37.72 6.18 -35.09
C PRO A 134 36.18 6.20 -35.08
N PRO A 135 35.52 5.26 -34.40
CA PRO A 135 34.09 5.36 -34.20
C PRO A 135 33.78 6.69 -33.50
N ASP A 136 32.82 7.43 -34.03
CA ASP A 136 32.32 8.62 -33.36
C ASP A 136 31.79 8.19 -32.00
N VAL A 137 32.46 8.63 -30.94
CA VAL A 137 31.90 8.58 -29.59
C VAL A 137 30.94 9.77 -29.46
N GLU A 138 29.93 9.81 -30.32
CA GLU A 138 28.65 10.36 -29.88
C GLU A 138 28.10 9.33 -28.89
N GLY A 139 27.38 9.76 -27.86
CA GLY A 139 26.89 8.92 -26.75
C GLY A 139 25.91 7.78 -27.13
N SER A 140 26.02 7.18 -28.33
CA SER A 140 25.14 6.14 -28.86
C SER A 140 25.28 4.78 -28.17
N ASP A 141 26.39 4.52 -27.49
CA ASP A 141 26.62 3.25 -26.77
C ASP A 141 26.22 3.29 -25.29
N LEU A 142 25.92 4.48 -24.74
CA LEU A 142 25.37 4.61 -23.39
C LEU A 142 23.84 4.44 -23.43
N PRO A 143 23.25 3.60 -22.57
CA PRO A 143 21.80 3.51 -22.47
C PRO A 143 21.21 4.86 -22.06
N THR A 144 20.09 5.25 -22.69
CA THR A 144 19.39 6.48 -22.34
C THR A 144 18.81 6.39 -20.93
N ALA A 145 18.67 7.53 -20.24
CA ALA A 145 18.05 7.59 -18.92
C ALA A 145 16.66 6.93 -18.90
N GLU A 146 15.86 7.17 -19.94
CA GLU A 146 14.54 6.56 -20.12
C GLU A 146 14.60 5.03 -20.16
N ALA A 147 15.57 4.45 -20.89
CA ALA A 147 15.72 3.00 -20.97
C ALA A 147 16.07 2.38 -19.61
N ILE A 148 16.93 3.05 -18.83
CA ILE A 148 17.32 2.61 -17.48
C ILE A 148 16.15 2.69 -16.50
N LEU A 149 15.37 3.77 -16.54
CA LEU A 149 14.22 3.96 -15.64
C LEU A 149 13.12 2.92 -15.93
N VAL A 150 12.93 2.53 -17.19
CA VAL A 150 11.97 1.48 -17.55
C VAL A 150 12.41 0.10 -17.04
N SER A 151 13.70 -0.24 -17.13
CA SER A 151 14.18 -1.57 -16.73
C SER A 151 14.48 -1.70 -15.23
N HIS A 152 15.04 -0.66 -14.59
CA HIS A 152 15.53 -0.71 -13.19
C HIS A 152 14.85 0.30 -12.25
N GLY A 153 13.91 1.14 -12.72
CA GLY A 153 13.38 2.27 -11.95
C GLY A 153 12.86 1.92 -10.55
N ASN A 154 12.12 0.82 -10.39
CA ASN A 154 11.60 0.40 -9.09
C ASN A 154 12.71 0.07 -8.08
N LEU A 155 13.77 -0.63 -8.53
CA LEU A 155 14.92 -0.98 -7.69
C LEU A 155 15.69 0.28 -7.27
N LEU A 156 15.90 1.20 -8.22
CA LEU A 156 16.62 2.44 -7.98
C LEU A 156 15.88 3.37 -7.02
N VAL A 157 14.56 3.51 -7.18
CA VAL A 157 13.69 4.26 -6.25
C VAL A 157 13.80 3.68 -4.84
N GLN A 158 13.70 2.36 -4.69
CA GLN A 158 13.78 1.73 -3.38
C GLN A 158 15.11 2.03 -2.68
N ARG A 159 16.23 1.90 -3.38
CA ARG A 159 17.55 2.16 -2.81
C ARG A 159 17.80 3.65 -2.53
N LEU A 160 17.27 4.52 -3.37
CA LEU A 160 17.30 5.96 -3.12
C LEU A 160 16.53 6.31 -1.85
N GLU A 161 15.31 5.79 -1.68
CA GLU A 161 14.52 6.01 -0.48
C GLU A 161 15.24 5.52 0.78
N ASP A 162 15.76 4.28 0.76
CA ASP A 162 16.50 3.72 1.90
C ASP A 162 17.71 4.61 2.29
N GLY A 163 18.41 5.16 1.29
CA GLY A 163 19.55 6.06 1.51
C GLY A 163 19.16 7.43 2.05
N LEU A 164 18.09 8.06 1.51
CA LEU A 164 17.61 9.34 1.99
C LEU A 164 17.00 9.24 3.39
N PHE A 165 16.32 8.14 3.72
CA PHE A 165 15.80 7.88 5.07
C PHE A 165 16.90 7.80 6.12
N ALA A 166 18.08 7.29 5.76
CA ALA A 166 19.21 7.21 6.67
C ALA A 166 19.87 8.59 6.92
N ASN A 167 19.56 9.61 6.12
CA ASN A 167 20.17 10.93 6.20
C ASN A 167 19.25 11.94 6.94
N PRO A 168 19.68 12.52 8.08
CA PRO A 168 18.86 13.46 8.86
C PRO A 168 18.59 14.82 8.16
N ASP A 169 19.39 15.15 7.14
CA ASP A 169 19.29 16.42 6.41
C ASP A 169 18.09 16.46 5.46
N PHE A 170 17.49 15.30 5.17
CA PHE A 170 16.28 15.18 4.37
C PHE A 170 15.06 14.87 5.24
N VAL A 171 13.92 15.40 4.82
CA VAL A 171 12.61 15.04 5.36
C VAL A 171 11.73 14.53 4.24
N ARG A 172 10.84 13.58 4.58
CA ARG A 172 9.85 13.03 3.66
C ARG A 172 8.45 13.31 4.18
N ILE A 173 7.59 13.82 3.30
CA ILE A 173 6.17 14.07 3.58
C ILE A 173 5.38 13.76 2.31
N ALA A 174 4.32 12.96 2.42
CA ALA A 174 3.41 12.66 1.30
C ALA A 174 4.17 12.29 0.00
N PHE A 175 5.18 11.42 0.12
CA PHE A 175 6.05 10.97 -0.97
C PHE A 175 6.98 12.00 -1.60
N LYS A 176 7.16 13.16 -0.98
CA LYS A 176 8.11 14.14 -1.47
C LYS A 176 9.24 14.33 -0.48
N TRP A 177 10.43 14.48 -1.01
CA TRP A 177 11.65 14.71 -0.27
C TRP A 177 12.05 16.17 -0.37
N PHE A 178 12.53 16.74 0.74
CA PHE A 178 13.04 18.10 0.77
C PHE A 178 14.15 18.27 1.82
N PRO A 179 15.11 19.20 1.61
CA PRO A 179 16.10 19.54 2.62
C PRO A 179 15.49 20.18 3.86
N ARG A 180 15.84 19.66 5.04
CA ARG A 180 15.38 20.16 6.35
C ARG A 180 15.78 21.62 6.58
N ALA A 181 16.96 22.03 6.11
CA ALA A 181 17.51 23.37 6.35
C ALA A 181 16.72 24.51 5.68
N LEU A 182 15.89 24.17 4.69
CA LEU A 182 15.09 25.14 3.92
C LEU A 182 13.66 25.27 4.43
N LEU A 183 13.26 24.46 5.41
CA LEU A 183 11.91 24.49 5.93
C LEU A 183 11.65 25.78 6.69
N LEU A 184 10.43 26.29 6.52
CA LEU A 184 9.93 27.39 7.30
C LEU A 184 9.69 26.97 8.75
N ASP A 185 10.01 27.88 9.68
CA ASP A 185 9.76 27.65 11.11
C ASP A 185 8.26 27.81 11.43
N ILE A 186 7.57 26.68 11.54
CA ILE A 186 6.17 26.65 11.95
C ILE A 186 6.08 26.55 13.47
N ASN A 187 5.85 27.70 14.11
CA ASN A 187 5.68 27.76 15.56
C ASN A 187 4.29 27.25 16.04
N THR A 188 4.17 27.06 17.37
CA THR A 188 2.94 26.63 18.02
C THR A 188 1.74 27.57 17.81
N GLY A 189 1.97 28.86 17.59
CA GLY A 189 0.92 29.84 17.28
C GLY A 189 0.21 29.52 15.96
N HIS A 190 0.99 29.16 14.93
CA HIS A 190 0.45 28.70 13.65
C HIS A 190 -0.37 27.41 13.82
N LEU A 191 0.16 26.44 14.57
CA LEU A 191 -0.56 25.19 14.83
C LEU A 191 -1.88 25.42 15.60
N ASN A 192 -1.89 26.33 16.58
CA ASN A 192 -3.12 26.68 17.30
C ASN A 192 -4.16 27.34 16.38
N LEU A 193 -3.72 28.13 15.39
CA LEU A 193 -4.62 28.72 14.43
C LEU A 193 -5.17 27.68 13.45
N ALA A 194 -4.32 26.75 12.98
CA ALA A 194 -4.75 25.61 12.17
C ALA A 194 -5.78 24.75 12.92
N GLU A 195 -5.56 24.48 14.21
CA GLU A 195 -6.55 23.80 15.06
C GLU A 195 -7.87 24.57 15.12
N ALA A 196 -7.84 25.89 15.35
CA ALA A 196 -9.06 26.70 15.38
C ALA A 196 -9.84 26.66 14.05
N VAL A 197 -9.14 26.71 12.92
CA VAL A 197 -9.75 26.63 11.58
C VAL A 197 -10.42 25.27 11.35
N LEU A 198 -9.77 24.18 11.74
CA LEU A 198 -10.34 22.84 11.66
C LEU A 198 -11.52 22.68 12.63
N ASP A 199 -11.44 23.19 13.86
CA ASP A 199 -12.51 23.13 14.85
C ASP A 199 -13.78 23.86 14.37
N MET A 200 -13.60 25.07 13.79
CA MET A 200 -14.69 25.81 13.14
C MET A 200 -15.33 25.05 11.97
N SER A 201 -14.59 24.13 11.35
CA SER A 201 -15.03 23.27 10.25
C SER A 201 -15.50 21.89 10.72
N GLY A 202 -15.81 21.72 12.01
CA GLY A 202 -16.28 20.45 12.55
C GLY A 202 -15.21 19.34 12.58
N GLY A 203 -13.95 19.74 12.71
CA GLY A 203 -12.79 18.87 12.71
C GLY A 203 -12.11 18.69 11.35
N GLY A 204 -12.74 19.11 10.24
CA GLY A 204 -12.21 18.95 8.88
C GLY A 204 -13.03 17.96 8.03
N PRO A 205 -12.45 17.32 7.00
CA PRO A 205 -11.07 17.43 6.55
C PRO A 205 -10.86 18.71 5.73
N LEU A 206 -9.69 19.34 5.85
CA LEU A 206 -9.30 20.48 5.02
C LEU A 206 -7.94 20.24 4.37
N PRO A 207 -7.74 20.68 3.11
CA PRO A 207 -6.41 20.70 2.52
C PRO A 207 -5.54 21.79 3.15
N THR A 208 -4.24 21.59 3.10
CA THR A 208 -3.22 22.52 3.64
C THR A 208 -3.35 23.91 3.03
N THR A 209 -3.67 23.99 1.74
CA THR A 209 -3.94 25.26 1.04
C THR A 209 -5.10 26.06 1.62
N ASP A 210 -6.11 25.43 2.23
CA ASP A 210 -7.21 26.13 2.88
C ASP A 210 -6.83 26.61 4.29
N LEU A 211 -6.01 25.84 5.01
CA LEU A 211 -5.44 26.27 6.29
C LEU A 211 -4.54 27.49 6.12
N LEU A 212 -3.69 27.49 5.08
CA LEU A 212 -2.77 28.58 4.76
C LEU A 212 -3.46 29.93 4.53
N LYS A 213 -4.68 29.95 3.98
CA LYS A 213 -5.43 31.21 3.75
C LYS A 213 -5.78 31.94 5.03
N GLN A 214 -5.86 31.22 6.15
CA GLN A 214 -6.19 31.77 7.46
C GLN A 214 -4.92 31.99 8.30
N LEU A 215 -3.81 31.38 7.92
CA LEU A 215 -2.50 31.55 8.54
C LEU A 215 -1.84 32.80 7.94
N ASP A 216 -1.55 33.79 8.78
CA ASP A 216 -0.81 35.00 8.39
C ASP A 216 0.70 34.70 8.25
N LEU A 217 1.02 33.67 7.45
CA LEU A 217 2.39 33.30 7.09
C LEU A 217 2.84 34.23 5.96
N ALA A 218 4.05 34.78 6.06
CA ALA A 218 4.59 35.72 5.09
C ALA A 218 4.63 35.09 3.68
N VAL A 219 3.83 35.63 2.77
CA VAL A 219 3.59 35.12 1.41
C VAL A 219 4.74 35.44 0.43
N ASP A 220 5.85 36.00 0.92
CA ASP A 220 7.01 36.37 0.09
C ASP A 220 7.89 35.16 -0.29
N GLU A 221 7.60 33.97 0.27
CA GLU A 221 8.31 32.72 -0.02
C GLU A 221 7.55 31.83 -1.02
N ASN A 222 8.26 30.84 -1.61
CA ASN A 222 7.70 29.90 -2.56
C ASN A 222 6.49 29.15 -1.95
N PRO A 223 5.26 29.28 -2.50
CA PRO A 223 4.05 28.71 -1.89
C PRO A 223 4.12 27.20 -1.62
N LYS A 224 4.86 26.44 -2.47
CA LYS A 224 5.04 25.00 -2.29
C LYS A 224 5.88 24.67 -1.07
N LEU A 225 6.84 25.54 -0.72
CA LEU A 225 7.67 25.40 0.47
C LEU A 225 6.86 25.64 1.74
N VAL A 226 6.00 26.67 1.73
CA VAL A 226 5.10 26.99 2.84
C VAL A 226 4.13 25.85 3.10
N GLU A 227 3.53 25.30 2.03
CA GLU A 227 2.65 24.14 2.11
C GLU A 227 3.36 22.92 2.71
N PHE A 228 4.53 22.57 2.17
CA PHE A 228 5.31 21.43 2.65
C PHE A 228 5.77 21.58 4.11
N SER A 229 6.18 22.79 4.50
CA SER A 229 6.61 23.07 5.88
C SER A 229 5.44 22.98 6.87
N LEU A 230 4.25 23.45 6.47
CA LEU A 230 3.04 23.31 7.29
C LEU A 230 2.60 21.85 7.39
N ASP A 231 2.64 21.09 6.30
CA ASP A 231 2.33 19.66 6.33
C ASP A 231 3.23 18.91 7.30
N LEU A 232 4.52 19.23 7.34
CA LEU A 232 5.45 18.60 8.30
C LEU A 232 5.03 18.88 9.73
N ALA A 233 4.77 20.15 10.03
CA ALA A 233 4.47 20.60 11.37
C ALA A 233 3.14 20.02 11.87
N LEU A 234 2.16 19.85 10.98
CA LEU A 234 0.89 19.19 11.29
C LEU A 234 1.08 17.67 11.48
N GLN A 235 1.94 17.02 10.67
CA GLN A 235 2.23 15.59 10.78
C GLN A 235 2.94 15.24 12.10
N GLU A 236 3.85 16.10 12.56
CA GLU A 236 4.61 15.90 13.80
C GLU A 236 3.78 16.23 15.06
N ASP A 237 2.71 17.03 14.95
CA ASP A 237 1.85 17.40 16.07
C ASP A 237 0.70 16.38 16.28
N PRO A 238 0.58 15.77 17.47
CA PRO A 238 -0.36 14.68 17.72
C PRO A 238 -1.85 15.08 17.71
N ARG A 239 -2.17 16.39 17.64
CA ARG A 239 -3.54 16.88 17.56
C ARG A 239 -4.18 16.65 16.19
N PHE A 240 -3.35 16.58 15.15
CA PHE A 240 -3.79 16.46 13.78
C PHE A 240 -3.64 15.01 13.30
N ASP A 241 -4.49 14.63 12.37
CA ASP A 241 -4.37 13.38 11.62
C ASP A 241 -4.49 13.73 10.14
N GLU A 242 -3.58 13.19 9.33
CA GLU A 242 -3.77 13.15 7.88
C GLU A 242 -4.89 12.12 7.63
N VAL A 243 -5.84 12.38 6.74
CA VAL A 243 -6.97 11.47 6.50
C VAL A 243 -7.32 11.36 5.01
N GLY A 244 -6.44 11.87 4.14
CA GLY A 244 -6.65 11.95 2.71
C GLY A 244 -6.41 10.62 2.00
N PRO A 245 -7.04 10.42 0.82
CA PRO A 245 -6.69 9.32 -0.06
C PRO A 245 -5.30 9.54 -0.68
N ALA A 246 -4.72 8.49 -1.25
CA ALA A 246 -3.43 8.56 -1.92
C ALA A 246 -3.33 9.72 -2.93
N GLY A 247 -2.37 10.62 -2.69
CA GLY A 247 -2.09 11.79 -3.53
C GLY A 247 -2.79 13.08 -3.11
N GLU A 248 -3.67 13.04 -2.11
CA GLU A 248 -4.32 14.22 -1.53
C GLU A 248 -4.00 14.30 -0.04
N ILE A 249 -3.48 15.44 0.42
CA ILE A 249 -3.22 15.69 1.84
C ILE A 249 -4.43 16.40 2.43
N LEU A 250 -5.07 15.76 3.40
CA LEU A 250 -6.25 16.30 4.07
C LEU A 250 -6.09 16.18 5.58
N TRP A 251 -6.19 17.30 6.29
CA TRP A 251 -5.99 17.36 7.73
C TRP A 251 -7.30 17.31 8.49
N TYR A 252 -7.33 16.54 9.58
CA TYR A 252 -8.44 16.41 10.50
C TYR A 252 -7.98 16.56 11.96
N LEU A 253 -8.87 17.01 12.85
CA LEU A 253 -8.59 17.04 14.29
C LEU A 253 -8.87 15.68 14.93
N LYS A 254 -7.82 15.07 15.47
CA LYS A 254 -7.87 13.74 16.05
C LYS A 254 -8.92 13.59 17.16
N ARG A 255 -9.06 14.63 18.00
CA ARG A 255 -10.05 14.64 19.10
C ARG A 255 -11.51 14.66 18.63
N LEU A 256 -11.77 15.08 17.39
CA LEU A 256 -13.10 15.16 16.81
C LEU A 256 -13.42 13.97 15.89
N GLU A 257 -12.48 13.04 15.72
CA GLU A 257 -12.77 11.80 15.00
C GLU A 257 -13.90 11.03 15.69
N PRO A 258 -14.74 10.30 14.94
CA PRO A 258 -15.75 9.44 15.56
C PRO A 258 -15.14 8.40 16.51
N GLU A 259 -15.83 8.08 17.59
CA GLU A 259 -15.34 7.14 18.63
C GLU A 259 -14.98 5.76 18.04
N GLY A 260 -15.77 5.27 17.07
CA GLY A 260 -15.52 4.00 16.38
C GLY A 260 -14.34 4.01 15.41
N VAL A 261 -13.75 5.17 15.15
CA VAL A 261 -12.49 5.34 14.39
C VAL A 261 -11.31 5.47 15.35
N GLN A 262 -11.51 6.20 16.46
CA GLN A 262 -10.49 6.33 17.50
C GLN A 262 -10.21 5.00 18.21
N THR A 263 -11.26 4.24 18.52
CA THR A 263 -11.21 2.98 19.24
C THR A 263 -12.10 1.94 18.58
N SER A 264 -11.62 0.69 18.51
CA SER A 264 -12.41 -0.39 17.92
C SER A 264 -13.69 -0.64 18.73
N PRO A 265 -14.87 -0.66 18.06
CA PRO A 265 -16.13 -0.97 18.72
C PRO A 265 -16.09 -2.30 19.49
N LEU A 266 -16.73 -2.36 20.66
CA LEU A 266 -16.72 -3.54 21.53
C LEU A 266 -17.12 -4.84 20.82
N THR A 267 -18.08 -4.75 19.88
CA THR A 267 -18.57 -5.89 19.11
C THR A 267 -17.57 -6.44 18.11
N LEU A 268 -16.59 -5.64 17.69
CA LEU A 268 -15.56 -6.02 16.71
C LEU A 268 -14.25 -6.51 17.37
N ILE A 269 -14.12 -6.36 18.69
CA ILE A 269 -12.92 -6.83 19.41
C ILE A 269 -12.86 -8.36 19.38
N TYR A 270 -11.93 -8.89 18.58
CA TYR A 270 -11.62 -10.30 18.50
C TYR A 270 -10.41 -10.64 19.37
N LYS A 271 -10.53 -11.70 20.16
CA LYS A 271 -9.41 -12.34 20.84
C LYS A 271 -9.11 -13.63 20.08
N GLU A 272 -7.91 -13.73 19.55
CA GLU A 272 -7.50 -14.85 18.71
C GLU A 272 -7.75 -16.19 19.40
N ILE A 273 -8.38 -17.11 18.66
CA ILE A 273 -8.68 -18.45 19.09
C ILE A 273 -7.81 -19.38 18.26
N ASP A 274 -6.90 -20.09 18.93
CA ASP A 274 -6.06 -21.09 18.29
C ASP A 274 -6.90 -22.28 17.82
N TYR A 275 -6.69 -22.71 16.58
CA TYR A 275 -7.35 -23.87 15.99
C TYR A 275 -6.51 -24.49 14.88
N ASP A 276 -6.63 -25.81 14.74
CA ASP A 276 -5.98 -26.55 13.66
C ASP A 276 -6.81 -26.45 12.38
N ARG A 277 -6.34 -25.63 11.43
CA ARG A 277 -6.95 -25.44 10.12
C ARG A 277 -6.95 -26.69 9.25
N ASP A 278 -6.01 -27.62 9.45
CA ASP A 278 -5.91 -28.85 8.66
C ASP A 278 -7.07 -29.82 8.94
N LYS A 279 -7.86 -29.55 10.00
CA LYS A 279 -9.08 -30.30 10.33
C LYS A 279 -10.29 -29.87 9.51
N LEU A 280 -10.21 -28.78 8.74
CA LEU A 280 -11.32 -28.30 7.92
C LEU A 280 -11.43 -29.08 6.62
N ILE A 281 -12.61 -29.66 6.38
CA ILE A 281 -12.92 -30.34 5.11
C ILE A 281 -13.09 -29.32 3.96
N PRO A 282 -12.97 -29.73 2.69
CA PRO A 282 -13.09 -28.82 1.55
C PRO A 282 -14.37 -27.97 1.55
N GLU A 283 -15.50 -28.52 1.96
CA GLU A 283 -16.77 -27.81 2.06
C GLU A 283 -16.74 -26.70 3.12
N MET A 284 -16.01 -26.89 4.22
CA MET A 284 -15.83 -25.86 5.27
C MET A 284 -14.93 -24.73 4.77
N LEU A 285 -13.88 -25.06 4.04
CA LEU A 285 -12.98 -24.06 3.43
C LEU A 285 -13.72 -23.21 2.40
N GLU A 286 -14.59 -23.84 1.61
CA GLU A 286 -15.45 -23.11 0.67
C GLU A 286 -16.47 -22.25 1.40
N LEU A 287 -17.07 -22.74 2.49
CA LEU A 287 -17.97 -21.93 3.30
C LEU A 287 -17.27 -20.71 3.91
N GLU A 288 -16.05 -20.85 4.42
CA GLU A 288 -15.24 -19.73 4.93
C GLU A 288 -15.04 -18.65 3.85
N ARG A 289 -14.75 -19.07 2.62
CA ARG A 289 -14.60 -18.18 1.45
C ARG A 289 -15.91 -17.48 1.07
N VAL A 290 -17.04 -18.18 1.19
CA VAL A 290 -18.37 -17.63 0.91
C VAL A 290 -18.80 -16.61 1.97
N LEU A 291 -18.57 -16.93 3.25
CA LEU A 291 -18.88 -16.04 4.37
C LEU A 291 -18.00 -14.78 4.36
N ASP A 292 -16.80 -14.87 3.80
CA ASP A 292 -15.91 -13.74 3.51
C ASP A 292 -15.69 -12.82 4.73
N ASP A 293 -15.44 -13.41 5.90
CA ASP A 293 -15.21 -12.65 7.14
C ASP A 293 -13.81 -12.02 7.16
N GLU A 294 -13.69 -10.77 7.62
CA GLU A 294 -12.46 -9.98 7.60
C GLU A 294 -11.34 -10.52 8.50
N LEU A 295 -11.68 -11.34 9.50
CA LEU A 295 -10.73 -11.99 10.40
C LEU A 295 -10.30 -13.37 9.89
N SER A 296 -10.82 -13.81 8.73
CA SER A 296 -10.46 -15.10 8.13
C SER A 296 -9.19 -14.99 7.29
N HIS A 297 -8.38 -16.05 7.29
CA HIS A 297 -7.16 -16.14 6.47
C HIS A 297 -7.48 -16.42 4.99
N LEU A 298 -8.11 -15.44 4.33
CA LEU A 298 -8.54 -15.54 2.94
C LEU A 298 -7.47 -14.99 2.00
N LYS A 299 -7.26 -15.69 0.88
CA LYS A 299 -6.37 -15.20 -0.18
C LYS A 299 -7.02 -14.01 -0.89
N PRO A 300 -6.22 -13.02 -1.36
CA PRO A 300 -6.73 -11.94 -2.19
C PRO A 300 -7.43 -12.49 -3.43
N VAL A 301 -8.57 -11.90 -3.78
CA VAL A 301 -9.31 -12.27 -4.99
C VAL A 301 -8.59 -11.68 -6.21
N SER A 302 -8.39 -12.49 -7.26
CA SER A 302 -7.79 -12.02 -8.51
C SER A 302 -8.81 -11.20 -9.32
N GLY A 303 -8.53 -9.91 -9.51
CA GLY A 303 -9.34 -9.00 -10.32
C GLY A 303 -10.39 -8.25 -9.50
N ILE A 304 -10.49 -6.95 -9.74
CA ILE A 304 -11.50 -6.08 -9.11
C ILE A 304 -12.80 -6.23 -9.92
N GLY A 305 -13.82 -6.83 -9.32
CA GLY A 305 -15.17 -6.83 -9.91
C GLY A 305 -15.75 -5.41 -9.97
N LYS A 306 -16.84 -5.20 -10.73
CA LYS A 306 -17.53 -3.90 -10.75
C LYS A 306 -18.35 -3.63 -9.48
N GLU A 307 -18.68 -4.70 -8.75
CA GLU A 307 -19.53 -4.70 -7.57
C GLU A 307 -19.06 -5.81 -6.64
N ALA A 308 -19.12 -5.56 -5.33
CA ALA A 308 -19.01 -6.58 -4.31
C ALA A 308 -20.33 -6.69 -3.53
N THR A 309 -20.63 -7.90 -3.07
CA THR A 309 -21.79 -8.16 -2.23
C THR A 309 -21.30 -8.77 -0.92
N ILE A 310 -21.83 -8.25 0.18
CA ILE A 310 -21.50 -8.68 1.53
C ILE A 310 -22.77 -8.87 2.36
N THR A 311 -22.77 -9.90 3.19
CA THR A 311 -23.84 -10.15 4.14
C THR A 311 -23.48 -9.52 5.48
N LEU A 312 -24.36 -8.66 5.98
CA LEU A 312 -24.11 -7.86 7.17
C LEU A 312 -24.20 -8.72 8.43
N LEU A 313 -23.09 -8.89 9.15
CA LEU A 313 -23.07 -9.62 10.41
C LEU A 313 -23.49 -8.73 11.58
N TYR A 314 -23.97 -9.34 12.67
CA TYR A 314 -24.38 -8.60 13.86
C TYR A 314 -23.31 -7.62 14.39
N PRO A 315 -22.03 -8.02 14.55
CA PRO A 315 -21.01 -7.10 15.07
C PRO A 315 -20.87 -5.81 14.27
N HIS A 316 -20.94 -5.94 12.95
CA HIS A 316 -20.84 -4.83 12.00
C HIS A 316 -22.11 -4.00 11.92
N TRP A 317 -23.27 -4.65 11.89
CA TRP A 317 -24.58 -3.99 11.97
C TRP A 317 -24.69 -3.13 13.23
N ARG A 318 -24.35 -3.70 14.39
CA ARG A 318 -24.46 -3.00 15.67
C ARG A 318 -23.48 -1.84 15.79
N ALA A 319 -22.28 -1.97 15.21
CA ALA A 319 -21.26 -0.94 15.22
C ALA A 319 -21.42 0.11 14.10
N GLY A 320 -22.38 -0.06 13.17
CA GLY A 320 -22.52 0.82 12.01
C GLY A 320 -21.30 0.76 11.08
N THR A 321 -20.74 -0.43 10.89
CA THR A 321 -19.53 -0.64 10.10
C THR A 321 -19.73 -1.65 8.97
N LEU A 322 -18.88 -1.59 7.95
CA LEU A 322 -18.71 -2.66 6.95
C LEU A 322 -17.35 -3.35 7.17
N PRO A 323 -17.27 -4.68 7.10
CA PRO A 323 -15.99 -5.39 7.15
C PRO A 323 -15.15 -5.12 5.89
N LEU A 324 -13.84 -4.92 6.08
CA LEU A 324 -12.88 -4.67 5.01
C LEU A 324 -12.25 -5.99 4.53
N THR A 325 -13.07 -6.84 3.94
CA THR A 325 -12.68 -8.17 3.45
C THR A 325 -11.78 -8.07 2.21
N PRO A 326 -11.01 -9.10 1.83
CA PRO A 326 -10.21 -9.06 0.61
C PRO A 326 -11.02 -8.79 -0.67
N ARG A 327 -12.31 -9.14 -0.69
CA ARG A 327 -13.24 -8.86 -1.79
C ARG A 327 -13.65 -7.40 -1.86
N VAL A 328 -13.84 -6.77 -0.70
CA VAL A 328 -14.41 -5.43 -0.57
C VAL A 328 -13.34 -4.35 -0.50
N ARG A 329 -12.15 -4.67 0.04
CA ARG A 329 -11.00 -3.77 0.20
C ARG A 329 -10.61 -2.98 -1.07
N PRO A 330 -10.65 -3.54 -2.29
CA PRO A 330 -10.28 -2.80 -3.49
C PRO A 330 -11.22 -1.64 -3.87
N PHE A 331 -12.44 -1.61 -3.32
CA PHE A 331 -13.42 -0.55 -3.59
C PHE A 331 -13.21 0.70 -2.74
N PHE A 332 -12.42 0.59 -1.67
CA PHE A 332 -12.18 1.68 -0.73
C PHE A 332 -10.83 2.36 -1.00
N PRO A 333 -10.74 3.69 -0.77
CA PRO A 333 -9.51 4.43 -0.99
C PRO A 333 -8.36 3.89 -0.13
N THR A 334 -7.16 3.98 -0.68
CA THR A 334 -5.89 3.63 -0.04
C THR A 334 -5.16 4.90 0.35
N ALA A 335 -4.48 4.87 1.48
CA ALA A 335 -3.45 5.80 1.87
C ALA A 335 -2.23 4.96 2.23
N TYR A 336 -1.05 5.55 2.06
CA TYR A 336 0.19 4.81 2.23
C TYR A 336 0.83 5.02 3.59
N GLU A 337 0.75 6.23 4.15
CA GLU A 337 1.32 6.56 5.46
C GLU A 337 0.25 6.56 6.56
N THR A 338 -1.01 6.71 6.18
CA THR A 338 -2.07 7.03 7.11
C THR A 338 -2.92 5.81 7.46
N PRO A 339 -3.12 5.51 8.76
CA PRO A 339 -3.89 4.35 9.20
C PRO A 339 -5.39 4.49 8.94
N ARG A 340 -5.88 5.74 8.82
CA ARG A 340 -7.29 6.12 8.79
C ARG A 340 -7.55 7.02 7.59
N ILE A 341 -8.61 6.75 6.84
CA ILE A 341 -8.91 7.52 5.63
C ILE A 341 -10.35 7.96 5.69
N ARG A 342 -10.60 9.26 5.55
CA ARG A 342 -11.95 9.78 5.44
C ARG A 342 -12.34 9.88 3.96
N PHE A 343 -13.51 9.39 3.64
CA PHE A 343 -14.03 9.36 2.28
C PHE A 343 -15.54 9.60 2.29
N ILE A 344 -16.17 9.57 1.11
CA ILE A 344 -17.61 9.80 0.98
C ILE A 344 -18.33 8.51 0.63
N LEU A 345 -19.27 8.12 1.48
CA LEU A 345 -20.26 7.12 1.17
C LEU A 345 -21.43 7.78 0.42
N VAL A 346 -21.93 7.07 -0.59
CA VAL A 346 -23.05 7.52 -1.41
C VAL A 346 -24.12 6.45 -1.38
N ASP A 347 -25.34 6.83 -1.00
CA ASP A 347 -26.48 5.94 -1.11
C ASP A 347 -26.85 5.72 -2.59
N GLY A 348 -26.85 4.45 -3.02
CA GLY A 348 -27.10 4.09 -4.41
C GLY A 348 -28.54 4.27 -4.91
N ASP A 349 -29.51 4.50 -4.03
CA ASP A 349 -30.91 4.77 -4.41
C ASP A 349 -31.27 6.26 -4.29
N THR A 350 -30.84 6.96 -3.23
CA THR A 350 -31.17 8.38 -3.02
C THR A 350 -30.11 9.32 -3.59
N GLY A 351 -28.86 8.86 -3.74
CA GLY A 351 -27.72 9.71 -4.08
C GLY A 351 -27.23 10.58 -2.92
N GLU A 352 -27.76 10.38 -1.72
CA GLU A 352 -27.34 11.07 -0.51
C GLU A 352 -25.88 10.75 -0.18
N LYS A 353 -25.15 11.77 0.25
CA LYS A 353 -23.72 11.66 0.56
C LYS A 353 -23.50 11.85 2.04
N PHE A 354 -22.76 10.94 2.65
CA PHE A 354 -22.44 10.97 4.06
C PHE A 354 -20.99 10.54 4.29
N PRO A 355 -20.35 10.98 5.38
CA PRO A 355 -18.95 10.68 5.62
C PRO A 355 -18.75 9.21 6.00
N GLY A 356 -17.70 8.60 5.42
CA GLY A 356 -17.21 7.28 5.80
C GLY A 356 -15.75 7.35 6.24
N TRP A 357 -15.34 6.38 7.07
CA TRP A 357 -13.96 6.26 7.55
C TRP A 357 -13.45 4.84 7.32
N VAL A 358 -12.29 4.69 6.70
CA VAL A 358 -11.62 3.39 6.57
C VAL A 358 -10.63 3.25 7.72
N ALA A 359 -10.88 2.32 8.63
CA ALA A 359 -9.95 1.89 9.68
C ALA A 359 -9.17 0.68 9.16
N ARG A 360 -8.06 0.92 8.43
CA ARG A 360 -7.38 -0.13 7.67
C ARG A 360 -6.68 -1.15 8.55
N GLN A 361 -6.06 -0.69 9.64
CA GLN A 361 -5.35 -1.58 10.57
C GLN A 361 -6.33 -2.51 11.29
N GLU A 362 -7.50 -2.00 11.62
CA GLU A 362 -8.56 -2.69 12.35
C GLU A 362 -9.51 -3.49 11.43
N GLY A 363 -9.46 -3.27 10.12
CA GLY A 363 -10.14 -4.10 9.13
C GLY A 363 -11.61 -3.76 8.90
N TYR A 364 -12.04 -2.51 9.09
CA TYR A 364 -13.44 -2.12 8.85
C TYR A 364 -13.59 -0.69 8.32
N VAL A 365 -14.80 -0.39 7.85
CA VAL A 365 -15.27 0.91 7.40
C VAL A 365 -16.36 1.39 8.35
N PHE A 366 -16.24 2.58 8.91
CA PHE A 366 -17.17 3.18 9.85
C PHE A 366 -18.04 4.28 9.19
N GLY A 367 -19.26 4.47 9.70
CA GLY A 367 -20.17 5.55 9.27
C GLY A 367 -21.49 5.09 8.64
N LEU A 368 -21.92 3.84 8.88
CA LEU A 368 -23.15 3.27 8.28
C LEU A 368 -24.30 3.08 9.28
N GLU A 369 -24.17 3.46 10.55
CA GLU A 369 -25.21 3.23 11.56
C GLU A 369 -26.55 3.86 11.18
N ASP A 370 -26.54 5.16 10.88
CA ASP A 370 -27.76 5.88 10.52
C ASP A 370 -28.36 5.34 9.21
N TRP A 371 -27.51 5.02 8.24
CA TRP A 371 -27.92 4.40 6.99
C TRP A 371 -28.60 3.04 7.21
N TYR A 372 -28.06 2.18 8.10
CA TYR A 372 -28.69 0.91 8.45
C TYR A 372 -30.06 1.10 9.11
N ARG A 373 -30.18 2.12 9.97
CA ARG A 373 -31.43 2.45 10.67
C ARG A 373 -32.50 2.95 9.71
N GLU A 374 -32.16 3.88 8.83
CA GLU A 374 -33.06 4.44 7.81
C GLU A 374 -33.54 3.39 6.81
N ARG A 375 -32.66 2.43 6.48
CA ARG A 375 -32.98 1.32 5.56
C ARG A 375 -33.61 0.12 6.25
N GLU A 376 -33.87 0.20 7.55
CA GLU A 376 -34.44 -0.89 8.38
C GLU A 376 -33.68 -2.22 8.19
N LEU A 377 -32.34 -2.16 8.11
CA LEU A 377 -31.50 -3.35 7.94
C LEU A 377 -31.38 -4.13 9.24
N MET A 378 -31.13 -5.43 9.10
CA MET A 378 -30.92 -6.35 10.22
C MET A 378 -29.69 -7.23 9.95
N PRO A 379 -29.15 -7.91 10.97
CA PRO A 379 -28.14 -8.94 10.75
C PRO A 379 -28.63 -9.97 9.72
N GLY A 380 -27.81 -10.25 8.72
CA GLY A 380 -28.11 -11.07 7.55
C GLY A 380 -28.53 -10.27 6.31
N SER A 381 -28.80 -8.96 6.41
CA SER A 381 -29.10 -8.12 5.24
C SER A 381 -27.95 -8.09 4.25
N ILE A 382 -28.26 -8.06 2.96
CA ILE A 382 -27.29 -8.09 1.86
C ILE A 382 -27.01 -6.66 1.40
N VAL A 383 -25.74 -6.24 1.51
CA VAL A 383 -25.25 -4.93 1.09
C VAL A 383 -24.38 -5.08 -0.15
N ARG A 384 -24.61 -4.22 -1.14
CA ARG A 384 -23.84 -4.11 -2.37
C ARG A 384 -22.96 -2.87 -2.32
N ILE A 385 -21.72 -3.03 -2.78
CA ILE A 385 -20.68 -2.00 -2.74
C ILE A 385 -20.13 -1.82 -4.14
N GLN A 386 -20.06 -0.58 -4.60
CA GLN A 386 -19.59 -0.21 -5.93
C GLN A 386 -18.70 1.03 -5.85
N PRO A 387 -17.74 1.19 -6.77
CA PRO A 387 -16.97 2.42 -6.84
C PRO A 387 -17.88 3.57 -7.28
N GLY A 388 -17.69 4.74 -6.67
CA GLY A 388 -18.40 5.95 -7.04
C GLY A 388 -17.99 6.50 -8.39
N LYS A 389 -18.70 7.55 -8.84
CA LYS A 389 -18.37 8.25 -10.09
C LYS A 389 -17.11 9.09 -9.97
N LYS A 390 -16.81 9.56 -8.76
CA LYS A 390 -15.61 10.33 -8.45
C LYS A 390 -14.63 9.47 -7.64
N PRO A 391 -13.31 9.67 -7.80
CA PRO A 391 -12.32 9.14 -6.87
C PRO A 391 -12.69 9.50 -5.42
N GLY A 392 -12.55 8.57 -4.49
CA GLY A 392 -12.90 8.76 -3.08
C GLY A 392 -14.39 8.64 -2.73
N GLU A 393 -15.27 8.41 -3.71
CA GLU A 393 -16.68 8.08 -3.45
C GLU A 393 -16.88 6.55 -3.53
N VAL A 394 -17.63 5.99 -2.57
CA VAL A 394 -18.05 4.58 -2.58
C VAL A 394 -19.56 4.52 -2.47
N ILE A 395 -20.19 3.80 -3.39
CA ILE A 395 -21.65 3.62 -3.42
C ILE A 395 -22.01 2.39 -2.60
N VAL A 396 -22.93 2.58 -1.65
CA VAL A 396 -23.55 1.50 -0.89
C VAL A 396 -25.02 1.39 -1.26
N LYS A 397 -25.48 0.16 -1.48
CA LYS A 397 -26.85 -0.10 -1.93
C LYS A 397 -27.38 -1.38 -1.29
N VAL A 398 -28.69 -1.43 -1.09
CA VAL A 398 -29.42 -2.65 -0.76
C VAL A 398 -30.45 -2.95 -1.84
N ASP A 399 -30.75 -4.23 -2.02
CA ASP A 399 -31.91 -4.63 -2.81
C ASP A 399 -33.16 -4.43 -1.95
N ALA A 400 -33.68 -3.20 -1.97
CA ALA A 400 -34.88 -2.82 -1.25
C ALA A 400 -36.07 -3.69 -1.71
N GLN A 401 -36.70 -4.37 -0.76
CA GLN A 401 -37.94 -5.11 -1.01
C GLN A 401 -39.11 -4.32 -0.40
N ARG A 402 -40.32 -4.49 -0.95
CA ARG A 402 -41.50 -4.00 -0.25
C ARG A 402 -41.55 -4.69 1.11
N SER A 403 -41.60 -3.91 2.19
CA SER A 403 -41.60 -4.42 3.56
C SER A 403 -42.63 -5.53 3.70
N ARG A 404 -42.16 -6.74 4.00
CA ARG A 404 -42.98 -7.95 4.09
C ARG A 404 -42.84 -8.56 5.48
N ARG A 405 -43.90 -9.23 5.94
CA ARG A 405 -43.83 -10.04 7.16
C ARG A 405 -43.29 -11.42 6.79
N ASP A 406 -42.09 -11.72 7.24
CA ASP A 406 -41.42 -13.00 7.01
C ASP A 406 -41.19 -13.75 8.33
N TRP A 407 -41.05 -15.06 8.26
CA TRP A 407 -40.72 -15.89 9.42
C TRP A 407 -39.20 -15.92 9.60
N VAL A 408 -38.71 -15.11 10.54
CA VAL A 408 -37.27 -14.92 10.73
C VAL A 408 -36.85 -15.45 12.09
N ARG A 409 -35.68 -16.07 12.14
CA ARG A 409 -35.03 -16.45 13.39
C ARG A 409 -34.84 -15.20 14.24
N THR A 410 -35.46 -15.17 15.40
CA THR A 410 -35.44 -14.03 16.31
C THR A 410 -34.74 -14.44 17.59
N VAL A 411 -33.79 -13.61 18.03
CA VAL A 411 -33.14 -13.78 19.32
C VAL A 411 -34.00 -13.16 20.42
N LEU A 412 -34.19 -13.90 21.51
CA LEU A 412 -34.89 -13.46 22.71
C LEU A 412 -33.92 -13.57 23.88
N VAL A 413 -33.72 -12.47 24.61
CA VAL A 413 -32.85 -12.43 25.79
C VAL A 413 -33.71 -12.46 27.04
N GLY A 414 -33.53 -13.48 27.88
CA GLY A 414 -34.19 -13.62 29.18
C GLY A 414 -33.65 -12.61 30.20
N THR A 415 -34.41 -12.37 31.27
CA THR A 415 -34.00 -11.44 32.36
C THR A 415 -32.75 -11.91 33.10
N ASP A 416 -32.44 -13.20 33.04
CA ASP A 416 -31.24 -13.85 33.57
C ASP A 416 -30.02 -13.74 32.63
N GLY A 417 -30.20 -13.17 31.44
CA GLY A 417 -29.17 -13.10 30.38
C GLY A 417 -29.05 -14.39 29.55
N GLY A 418 -29.98 -15.34 29.73
CA GLY A 418 -30.11 -16.50 28.86
C GLY A 418 -30.55 -16.08 27.45
N ILE A 419 -30.07 -16.78 26.44
CA ILE A 419 -30.38 -16.50 25.04
C ILE A 419 -31.18 -17.66 24.49
N VAL A 420 -32.29 -17.35 23.86
CA VAL A 420 -33.17 -18.33 23.22
C VAL A 420 -33.47 -17.85 21.81
N PHE A 421 -33.62 -18.78 20.87
CA PHE A 421 -34.08 -18.47 19.52
C PHE A 421 -35.51 -18.93 19.32
N ALA A 422 -36.30 -18.13 18.61
CA ALA A 422 -37.65 -18.47 18.16
C ALA A 422 -37.86 -18.00 16.73
N THR A 423 -38.62 -18.74 15.93
CA THR A 423 -39.03 -18.27 14.60
C THR A 423 -40.30 -17.43 14.75
N LEU A 424 -40.17 -16.12 14.55
CA LEU A 424 -41.28 -15.17 14.72
C LEU A 424 -41.52 -14.39 13.42
N LYS A 425 -42.73 -13.86 13.25
CA LYS A 425 -43.03 -12.97 12.13
C LYS A 425 -42.40 -11.61 12.36
N GLN A 426 -41.43 -11.26 11.53
CA GLN A 426 -40.72 -9.99 11.57
C GLN A 426 -40.97 -9.19 10.29
N ILE A 427 -40.93 -7.86 10.39
CA ILE A 427 -40.98 -7.00 9.21
C ILE A 427 -39.57 -6.92 8.66
N VAL A 428 -39.41 -7.23 7.37
CA VAL A 428 -38.12 -7.18 6.68
C VAL A 428 -38.24 -6.27 5.46
N ALA A 429 -37.33 -5.29 5.37
CA ALA A 429 -37.33 -4.25 4.33
C ALA A 429 -36.27 -4.45 3.23
N ALA A 430 -35.30 -5.33 3.45
CA ALA A 430 -34.20 -5.58 2.51
C ALA A 430 -34.00 -7.08 2.26
N ALA A 431 -33.40 -7.42 1.12
CA ALA A 431 -32.92 -8.78 0.89
C ALA A 431 -31.93 -9.20 1.98
N TYR A 432 -32.06 -10.46 2.43
CA TYR A 432 -31.21 -11.01 3.48
C TYR A 432 -30.91 -12.49 3.20
N ASP A 433 -29.82 -12.98 3.77
CA ASP A 433 -29.46 -14.38 3.77
C ASP A 433 -30.23 -15.12 4.89
N GLU A 434 -31.02 -16.13 4.53
CA GLU A 434 -31.86 -16.86 5.49
C GLU A 434 -31.07 -17.60 6.58
N ARG A 435 -29.84 -18.03 6.27
CA ARG A 435 -29.00 -18.76 7.23
C ARG A 435 -28.34 -17.80 8.22
N LEU A 436 -27.94 -16.61 7.76
CA LEU A 436 -27.28 -15.58 8.58
C LEU A 436 -28.27 -14.60 9.23
N GLY A 437 -29.51 -14.56 8.75
CA GLY A 437 -30.57 -13.67 9.20
C GLY A 437 -31.00 -13.92 10.64
N ILE A 438 -30.79 -12.93 11.51
CA ILE A 438 -31.30 -12.97 12.89
C ILE A 438 -31.92 -11.63 13.25
N ALA A 439 -33.22 -11.64 13.53
CA ALA A 439 -33.95 -10.46 13.98
C ALA A 439 -33.69 -10.19 15.46
N ILE A 440 -33.48 -8.92 15.78
CA ILE A 440 -33.10 -8.45 17.11
C ILE A 440 -34.13 -7.41 17.58
N PRO A 441 -35.15 -7.82 18.35
CA PRO A 441 -36.20 -6.93 18.81
C PRO A 441 -35.74 -6.03 19.97
N ASP A 442 -34.75 -6.48 20.75
CA ASP A 442 -34.20 -5.76 21.91
C ASP A 442 -32.68 -5.71 21.82
N MET A 443 -32.17 -4.58 21.34
CA MET A 443 -30.73 -4.35 21.16
C MET A 443 -30.04 -4.08 22.51
N GLU A 444 -30.70 -3.39 23.44
CA GLU A 444 -30.11 -2.99 24.73
C GLU A 444 -29.76 -4.21 25.59
N MET A 445 -30.56 -5.27 25.53
CA MET A 445 -30.27 -6.50 26.27
C MET A 445 -29.04 -7.23 25.73
N LEU A 446 -28.79 -7.19 24.42
CA LEU A 446 -27.58 -7.74 23.84
C LEU A 446 -26.35 -6.90 24.19
N ASP A 447 -26.46 -5.57 24.18
CA ASP A 447 -25.37 -4.69 24.60
C ASP A 447 -24.90 -5.00 26.03
N LYS A 448 -25.86 -5.20 26.96
CA LYS A 448 -25.55 -5.64 28.34
C LYS A 448 -24.83 -7.00 28.39
N ILE A 449 -25.13 -7.93 27.47
CA ILE A 449 -24.42 -9.21 27.38
C ILE A 449 -22.96 -8.97 26.95
N TRP A 450 -22.72 -8.11 25.97
CA TRP A 450 -21.36 -7.76 25.53
C TRP A 450 -20.56 -7.07 26.63
N GLU A 451 -21.15 -6.14 27.36
CA GLU A 451 -20.52 -5.48 28.51
C GLU A 451 -20.15 -6.48 29.61
N ARG A 452 -21.05 -7.39 29.99
CA ARG A 452 -20.76 -8.44 30.99
C ARG A 452 -19.65 -9.38 30.53
N ARG A 453 -19.69 -9.81 29.25
CA ARG A 453 -18.70 -10.71 28.67
C ARG A 453 -17.34 -10.06 28.46
N LYS A 454 -17.26 -8.72 28.37
CA LYS A 454 -15.99 -7.98 28.39
C LYS A 454 -15.18 -8.27 29.66
N ILE A 455 -15.86 -8.40 30.81
CA ILE A 455 -15.25 -8.67 32.11
C ILE A 455 -15.04 -10.17 32.33
N ASN A 456 -16.08 -10.97 32.09
CA ASN A 456 -16.06 -12.42 32.34
C ASN A 456 -16.58 -13.19 31.12
N GLN A 457 -15.66 -13.48 30.19
CA GLN A 457 -15.99 -14.17 28.95
C GLN A 457 -16.06 -15.68 29.16
N PRO A 458 -17.19 -16.36 28.85
CA PRO A 458 -17.25 -17.81 28.90
C PRO A 458 -16.24 -18.47 27.96
N PRO A 459 -15.80 -19.71 28.24
CA PRO A 459 -15.01 -20.50 27.31
C PRO A 459 -15.67 -20.54 25.92
N PHE A 460 -14.85 -20.49 24.87
CA PHE A 460 -15.33 -20.46 23.48
C PHE A 460 -16.26 -21.63 23.17
N GLU A 461 -15.79 -22.83 23.50
CA GLU A 461 -16.53 -24.08 23.31
C GLU A 461 -17.91 -24.08 23.97
N ARG A 462 -17.99 -23.57 25.21
CA ARG A 462 -19.28 -23.44 25.90
C ARG A 462 -20.23 -22.50 25.16
N THR A 463 -19.73 -21.38 24.64
CA THR A 463 -20.56 -20.45 23.85
C THR A 463 -21.08 -21.13 22.58
N VAL A 464 -20.24 -21.88 21.87
CA VAL A 464 -20.64 -22.60 20.65
C VAL A 464 -21.69 -23.67 20.97
N VAL A 465 -21.48 -24.46 22.03
CA VAL A 465 -22.43 -25.51 22.47
C VAL A 465 -23.76 -24.91 22.90
N ASP A 466 -23.75 -23.82 23.69
CA ASP A 466 -24.97 -23.15 24.15
C ASP A 466 -25.79 -22.64 22.94
N MET A 467 -25.13 -21.99 21.96
CA MET A 467 -25.81 -21.52 20.74
C MET A 467 -26.33 -22.68 19.88
N ALA A 468 -25.54 -23.74 19.69
CA ALA A 468 -25.95 -24.92 18.92
C ALA A 468 -27.17 -25.61 19.56
N ARG A 469 -27.19 -25.73 20.90
CA ARG A 469 -28.31 -26.31 21.64
C ARG A 469 -29.60 -25.52 21.44
N GLU A 470 -29.55 -24.19 21.46
CA GLU A 470 -30.74 -23.37 21.25
C GLU A 470 -31.21 -23.40 19.79
N LEU A 471 -30.28 -23.42 18.84
CA LEU A 471 -30.61 -23.49 17.40
C LEU A 471 -31.22 -24.83 17.00
N THR A 472 -30.73 -25.95 17.56
CA THR A 472 -31.28 -27.29 17.24
C THR A 472 -32.75 -27.44 17.65
N LYS A 473 -33.25 -26.65 18.62
CA LYS A 473 -34.67 -26.64 19.01
C LYS A 473 -35.59 -26.07 17.92
N LEU A 474 -35.06 -25.24 17.02
CA LEU A 474 -35.84 -24.67 15.91
C LEU A 474 -36.07 -25.67 14.78
N ASN A 475 -35.25 -26.72 14.71
CA ASN A 475 -35.28 -27.69 13.63
C ASN A 475 -35.80 -29.05 14.16
N THR A 476 -36.82 -29.59 13.51
CA THR A 476 -37.44 -30.88 13.89
C THR A 476 -36.47 -32.06 13.80
N GLN A 477 -35.42 -31.96 12.98
CA GLN A 477 -34.38 -32.99 12.83
C GLN A 477 -33.22 -32.84 13.83
N GLY A 478 -33.23 -31.80 14.66
CA GLY A 478 -32.25 -31.58 15.73
C GLY A 478 -30.83 -31.31 15.21
N HIS A 479 -30.68 -30.75 14.01
CA HIS A 479 -29.38 -30.34 13.46
C HIS A 479 -29.34 -28.83 13.19
N VAL A 480 -28.14 -28.27 13.10
CA VAL A 480 -27.87 -26.85 12.82
C VAL A 480 -26.85 -26.73 11.69
N HIS A 481 -27.05 -25.77 10.79
CA HIS A 481 -26.07 -25.50 9.73
C HIS A 481 -24.91 -24.63 10.27
N ALA A 482 -23.68 -24.86 9.80
CA ALA A 482 -22.49 -24.13 10.26
C ALA A 482 -22.64 -22.58 10.16
N SER A 483 -23.22 -22.07 9.07
CA SER A 483 -23.51 -20.62 8.91
C SER A 483 -24.46 -20.05 9.97
N GLU A 484 -25.50 -20.81 10.34
CA GLU A 484 -26.49 -20.36 11.34
C GLU A 484 -25.84 -20.26 12.72
N LEU A 485 -25.02 -21.27 13.05
CA LEU A 485 -24.25 -21.28 14.28
C LEU A 485 -23.23 -20.13 14.30
N TYR A 486 -22.57 -19.89 13.18
CA TYR A 486 -21.63 -18.79 13.03
C TYR A 486 -22.29 -17.41 13.27
N ALA A 487 -23.47 -17.17 12.68
CA ALA A 487 -24.24 -15.94 12.92
C ALA A 487 -24.67 -15.82 14.40
N ALA A 488 -25.16 -16.91 15.00
CA ALA A 488 -25.59 -16.92 16.40
C ALA A 488 -24.44 -16.68 17.40
N VAL A 489 -23.27 -17.28 17.18
CA VAL A 489 -22.08 -17.03 18.02
C VAL A 489 -21.67 -15.56 17.94
N ASN A 490 -21.68 -14.98 16.75
CA ASN A 490 -21.35 -13.57 16.55
C ASN A 490 -22.34 -12.57 17.19
N LEU A 491 -23.51 -13.01 17.68
CA LEU A 491 -24.38 -12.17 18.51
C LEU A 491 -23.80 -11.84 19.88
N VAL A 492 -22.88 -12.67 20.39
CA VAL A 492 -22.39 -12.60 21.77
C VAL A 492 -20.88 -12.68 21.92
N ARG A 493 -20.18 -13.01 20.84
CA ARG A 493 -18.74 -13.13 20.78
C ARG A 493 -18.26 -13.00 19.35
N ARG A 494 -17.42 -12.01 19.07
CA ARG A 494 -16.76 -11.87 17.77
C ARG A 494 -15.89 -13.10 17.52
N CYS A 495 -16.09 -13.76 16.38
CA CYS A 495 -15.32 -14.93 15.99
C CYS A 495 -15.45 -15.16 14.47
N PRO A 496 -14.34 -15.36 13.74
CA PRO A 496 -14.39 -15.85 12.36
C PRO A 496 -14.98 -17.27 12.30
N PRO A 497 -15.42 -17.75 11.12
CA PRO A 497 -16.04 -19.07 10.98
C PRO A 497 -15.06 -20.24 11.19
N GLY A 498 -13.76 -20.07 10.91
CA GLY A 498 -12.73 -21.11 11.01
C GLY A 498 -12.69 -21.84 12.37
N PRO A 499 -12.52 -21.13 13.50
CA PRO A 499 -12.52 -21.74 14.84
C PRO A 499 -13.80 -22.51 15.17
N ILE A 500 -14.97 -22.03 14.73
CA ILE A 500 -16.26 -22.70 14.96
C ILE A 500 -16.29 -24.01 14.19
N MET A 501 -15.92 -24.00 12.90
CA MET A 501 -15.91 -25.19 12.06
C MET A 501 -14.87 -26.22 12.51
N ALA A 502 -13.71 -25.78 12.97
CA ALA A 502 -12.70 -26.68 13.54
C ALA A 502 -13.19 -27.37 14.81
N LEU A 503 -13.93 -26.65 15.66
CA LEU A 503 -14.57 -27.23 16.84
C LEU A 503 -15.62 -28.26 16.46
N LEU A 504 -16.48 -27.96 15.47
CA LEU A 504 -17.46 -28.89 14.93
C LEU A 504 -16.82 -30.15 14.32
N ALA A 505 -15.64 -30.02 13.72
CA ALA A 505 -14.92 -31.13 13.09
C ALA A 505 -14.19 -32.04 14.10
N THR A 506 -13.79 -31.50 15.26
CA THR A 506 -12.88 -32.19 16.19
C THR A 506 -13.54 -32.73 17.45
N ARG A 507 -14.70 -32.18 17.85
CA ARG A 507 -15.36 -32.57 19.09
C ARG A 507 -16.37 -33.71 18.88
N PRO A 508 -16.38 -34.75 19.75
CA PRO A 508 -17.15 -35.98 19.53
C PRO A 508 -18.67 -35.80 19.62
N TRP A 509 -19.15 -34.81 20.39
CA TRP A 509 -20.58 -34.53 20.53
C TRP A 509 -21.19 -33.76 19.34
N PHE A 510 -20.40 -33.41 18.33
CA PHE A 510 -20.90 -32.92 17.04
C PHE A 510 -20.79 -34.03 15.99
N THR A 511 -21.92 -34.39 15.39
CA THR A 511 -21.97 -35.37 14.30
C THR A 511 -22.36 -34.66 13.01
N HIS A 512 -21.48 -34.70 12.01
CA HIS A 512 -21.78 -34.19 10.66
C HIS A 512 -22.84 -35.06 10.00
N VAL A 513 -23.92 -34.44 9.50
CA VAL A 513 -25.06 -35.13 8.86
C VAL A 513 -25.23 -34.75 7.38
N GLY A 514 -24.24 -34.11 6.77
CA GLY A 514 -24.22 -33.69 5.36
C GLY A 514 -24.54 -32.21 5.14
N ASP A 515 -24.11 -31.65 4.00
CA ASP A 515 -24.28 -30.23 3.62
C ASP A 515 -23.97 -29.25 4.77
N LEU A 516 -22.83 -29.47 5.46
CA LEU A 516 -22.39 -28.68 6.62
C LEU A 516 -23.42 -28.55 7.78
N HIS A 517 -24.36 -29.49 7.89
CA HIS A 517 -25.24 -29.62 9.04
C HIS A 517 -24.61 -30.52 10.10
N PHE A 518 -24.80 -30.14 11.36
CA PHE A 518 -24.27 -30.85 12.52
C PHE A 518 -25.39 -31.13 13.52
N ARG A 519 -25.45 -32.37 13.99
CA ARG A 519 -26.26 -32.77 15.14
C ARG A 519 -25.43 -32.64 16.41
N PHE A 520 -26.00 -32.01 17.43
CA PHE A 520 -25.42 -31.94 18.76
C PHE A 520 -26.01 -33.05 19.64
N SER A 521 -25.16 -33.86 20.27
CA SER A 521 -25.57 -34.93 21.18
C SER A 521 -25.22 -34.54 22.62
N ASP A 522 -26.24 -34.32 23.47
CA ASP A 522 -26.08 -33.93 24.89
C ASP A 522 -25.70 -35.13 25.80
N SER A 523 -25.33 -36.26 25.20
CA SER A 523 -25.11 -37.56 25.87
C SER A 523 -23.73 -37.74 26.50
N GLU A 524 -22.79 -36.80 26.32
CA GLU A 524 -21.49 -36.79 26.99
C GLU A 524 -21.39 -35.51 27.85
N LYS A 525 -21.65 -35.64 29.15
CA LYS A 525 -21.41 -34.63 30.18
C LYS A 525 -20.17 -34.95 30.98
#